data_AF-A0A6L8V8T5-F1
#
_entry.id   AF-A0A6L8V8T5-F1
#
_cell.length_a   1.000
_cell.length_b   1.000
_cell.length_c   1.000
_cell.angle_alpha   90.00
_cell.angle_beta   90.00
_cell.angle_gamma   90.00
#
_symmetry.space_group_name_H-M   'P 1'
#
loop_
_entity.id
_entity.type
_entity.pdbx_description
1 polymer ?
#
loop_
_entity_poly.entity_id
_entity_poly.type
_entity_poly.pdbx_seq_one_letter_code
_entity_poly.pdbx_strand_id
1 'polypeptide(L)'
;MELIENLFQQLINKSEDLLRIFKTPPLPEDFNEVDHLFASRDELLEQLEQHLQRTAEVKQFTHIYNAWQTIELELRTIVQNTMQELDLKVKAAKNLHSQAQTNSNKYDSYLKQMPYGAFLDKKR
;
A
#
# COMPACT_ATOMS: atom_id res chain seq x y z
N MET A 1 -9.76 -9.54 -33.06
CA MET A 1 -10.63 -8.74 -32.17
C MET A 1 -10.75 -9.39 -30.80
N GLU A 2 -11.19 -10.65 -30.70
CA GLU A 2 -11.36 -11.38 -29.42
C GLU A 2 -10.13 -11.34 -28.48
N LEU A 3 -8.91 -11.32 -29.02
CA LEU A 3 -7.69 -11.30 -28.22
C LEU A 3 -7.51 -9.99 -27.42
N ILE A 4 -7.84 -8.83 -28.00
CA ILE A 4 -7.69 -7.52 -27.33
C ILE A 4 -8.75 -7.37 -26.24
N GLU A 5 -9.99 -7.80 -26.52
CA GLU A 5 -11.07 -7.81 -25.53
C GLU A 5 -10.74 -8.73 -24.37
N ASN A 6 -10.17 -9.91 -24.63
CA ASN A 6 -9.71 -10.83 -23.60
C ASN A 6 -8.59 -10.22 -22.75
N LEU A 7 -7.62 -9.52 -23.35
CA LEU A 7 -6.58 -8.82 -22.61
C LEU A 7 -7.16 -7.73 -21.70
N PHE A 8 -8.12 -6.94 -22.19
CA PHE A 8 -8.82 -5.97 -21.34
C PHE A 8 -9.61 -6.64 -20.22
N GLN A 9 -10.31 -7.75 -20.49
CA GLN A 9 -11.05 -8.47 -19.47
C GLN A 9 -10.13 -9.04 -18.39
N GLN A 10 -8.96 -9.56 -18.77
CA GLN A 10 -7.95 -10.00 -17.81
C GLN A 10 -7.42 -8.85 -16.96
N LEU A 11 -7.16 -7.68 -17.57
CA LEU A 11 -6.76 -6.47 -16.82
C LEU A 11 -7.83 -6.04 -15.81
N ILE A 12 -9.09 -6.01 -16.22
CA ILE A 12 -10.23 -5.71 -15.35
C ILE A 12 -10.26 -6.67 -14.16
N ASN A 13 -10.22 -7.98 -14.42
CA ASN A 13 -10.27 -8.99 -13.36
C ASN A 13 -9.09 -8.83 -12.37
N LYS A 14 -7.88 -8.58 -12.87
CA LYS A 14 -6.69 -8.38 -12.02
C LYS A 14 -6.76 -7.09 -11.21
N SER A 15 -7.30 -6.01 -11.77
CA SER A 15 -7.53 -4.77 -11.04
C SER A 15 -8.64 -4.91 -9.99
N GLU A 16 -9.66 -5.73 -10.24
CA GLU A 16 -10.69 -6.08 -9.26
C GLU A 16 -10.13 -6.94 -8.11
N ASP A 17 -9.26 -7.90 -8.41
CA ASP A 17 -8.56 -8.70 -7.40
C ASP A 17 -7.73 -7.80 -6.47
N LEU A 18 -6.97 -6.86 -7.04
CA LEU A 18 -6.24 -5.85 -6.26
C LEU A 18 -7.19 -4.99 -5.41
N LEU A 19 -8.29 -4.48 -5.98
CA LEU A 19 -9.29 -3.72 -5.24
C LEU A 19 -9.85 -4.51 -4.06
N ARG A 20 -10.09 -5.82 -4.23
CA ARG A 20 -10.59 -6.69 -3.17
C ARG A 20 -9.59 -6.79 -2.02
N ILE A 21 -8.30 -6.98 -2.35
CA ILE A 21 -7.23 -7.02 -1.35
C ILE A 21 -7.17 -5.70 -0.60
N PHE A 22 -7.14 -4.55 -1.29
CA PHE A 22 -7.04 -3.24 -0.62
C PHE A 22 -8.31 -2.81 0.14
N LYS A 23 -9.49 -3.34 -0.20
CA LYS A 23 -10.75 -3.09 0.54
C LYS A 23 -10.85 -3.90 1.83
N THR A 24 -10.10 -4.99 1.94
CA THR A 24 -10.01 -5.79 3.17
C THR A 24 -8.72 -5.47 3.91
N PRO A 25 -8.68 -5.53 5.25
CA PRO A 25 -7.43 -5.33 5.98
C PRO A 25 -6.43 -6.41 5.54
N PRO A 26 -5.31 -6.06 4.89
CA PRO A 26 -4.43 -7.05 4.31
C PRO A 26 -3.74 -7.87 5.40
N LEU A 27 -3.79 -9.19 5.25
CA LEU A 27 -2.93 -10.12 5.98
C LEU A 27 -1.50 -10.03 5.43
N PRO A 28 -0.47 -10.38 6.22
CA PRO A 28 0.92 -10.39 5.76
C PRO A 28 1.15 -11.24 4.49
N GLU A 29 0.32 -12.27 4.29
CA GLU A 29 0.36 -13.19 3.15
C GLU A 29 -0.13 -12.51 1.85
N ASP A 30 -1.02 -11.52 1.98
CA ASP A 30 -1.61 -10.80 0.85
C ASP A 30 -0.59 -9.90 0.13
N PHE A 31 0.50 -9.50 0.79
CA PHE A 31 1.52 -8.63 0.17
C PHE A 31 2.30 -9.33 -0.95
N ASN A 32 2.60 -10.63 -0.81
CA ASN A 32 3.24 -11.39 -1.89
C ASN A 32 2.29 -11.55 -3.09
N GLU A 33 1.00 -11.72 -2.81
CA GLU A 33 -0.04 -11.81 -3.85
C GLU A 33 -0.20 -10.47 -4.60
N VAL A 34 -0.14 -9.35 -3.89
CA VAL A 34 -0.16 -8.01 -4.48
C VAL A 34 1.00 -7.79 -5.46
N ASP A 35 2.23 -8.17 -5.09
CA ASP A 35 3.39 -8.04 -5.97
C ASP A 35 3.24 -8.89 -7.25
N HIS A 36 2.73 -10.12 -7.12
CA HIS A 36 2.43 -10.98 -8.27
C HIS A 36 1.33 -10.42 -9.17
N LEU A 37 0.29 -9.81 -8.59
CA LEU A 37 -0.80 -9.18 -9.34
C LEU A 37 -0.32 -7.93 -10.11
N PHE A 38 0.57 -7.14 -9.54
CA PHE A 38 1.19 -6.01 -10.24
C PHE A 38 2.05 -6.46 -11.42
N ALA A 39 2.95 -7.43 -11.21
CA ALA A 39 3.77 -7.97 -12.29
C ALA A 39 2.92 -8.54 -13.44
N SER A 40 1.87 -9.30 -13.10
CA SER A 40 0.93 -9.85 -14.10
C SER A 40 0.18 -8.75 -14.86
N ARG A 41 -0.18 -7.65 -14.19
CA ARG A 41 -0.82 -6.50 -14.84
C ARG A 41 0.12 -5.81 -15.81
N ASP A 42 1.38 -5.61 -15.44
CA ASP A 42 2.36 -4.95 -16.30
C ASP A 42 2.60 -5.76 -17.58
N GLU A 43 2.72 -7.08 -17.48
CA GLU A 43 2.81 -7.97 -18.64
C GLU A 43 1.58 -7.89 -19.55
N LEU A 44 0.38 -7.82 -18.97
CA LEU A 44 -0.87 -7.66 -19.73
C LEU A 44 -0.96 -6.30 -20.42
N LEU A 45 -0.46 -5.24 -19.80
CA LEU A 45 -0.40 -3.90 -20.39
C LEU A 45 0.58 -3.85 -21.57
N GLU A 46 1.76 -4.45 -21.44
CA GLU A 46 2.72 -4.54 -22.54
C GLU A 46 2.14 -5.31 -23.73
N GLN A 47 1.48 -6.45 -23.48
CA GLN A 47 0.80 -7.22 -24.53
C GLN A 47 -0.31 -6.40 -25.18
N LEU A 48 -1.14 -5.73 -24.38
CA LEU A 48 -2.22 -4.89 -24.88
C LEU A 48 -1.69 -3.76 -25.76
N GLU A 49 -0.61 -3.09 -25.34
CA GLU A 49 0.03 -2.04 -26.13
C GLU A 49 0.50 -2.57 -27.49
N GLN A 50 1.22 -3.69 -27.51
CA GLN A 50 1.70 -4.31 -28.75
C GLN A 50 0.56 -4.68 -29.71
N HIS A 51 -0.57 -5.15 -29.18
CA HIS A 51 -1.73 -5.51 -29.99
C HIS A 51 -2.52 -4.29 -30.48
N LEU A 52 -2.63 -3.23 -29.68
CA LEU A 52 -3.27 -1.97 -30.06
C LEU A 52 -2.48 -1.24 -31.14
N GLN A 53 -1.15 -1.20 -31.07
CA GLN A 53 -0.29 -0.59 -32.10
C GLN A 53 -0.46 -1.23 -33.48
N ARG A 54 -0.82 -2.52 -33.53
CA ARG A 54 -1.03 -3.29 -34.78
C ARG A 54 -2.46 -3.20 -35.31
N THR A 55 -3.37 -2.56 -34.58
CA THR A 55 -4.80 -2.56 -34.89
C THR A 55 -5.25 -1.19 -35.42
N ALA A 56 -5.85 -1.16 -36.61
CA ALA A 56 -6.35 0.08 -37.21
C ALA A 56 -7.64 0.61 -36.54
N GLU A 57 -8.39 -0.26 -35.86
CA GLU A 57 -9.71 0.03 -35.30
C GLU A 57 -9.68 0.14 -33.76
N VAL A 58 -8.76 0.94 -33.21
CA VAL A 58 -8.62 1.13 -31.75
C VAL A 58 -9.92 1.67 -31.10
N LYS A 59 -10.69 2.47 -31.85
CA LYS A 59 -11.91 3.13 -31.35
C LYS A 59 -12.97 2.14 -30.87
N GLN A 60 -13.00 0.90 -31.35
CA GLN A 60 -14.00 -0.08 -30.92
C GLN A 60 -13.82 -0.49 -29.45
N PHE A 61 -12.60 -0.40 -28.91
CA PHE A 61 -12.30 -0.80 -27.53
C PHE A 61 -12.49 0.34 -26.51
N THR A 62 -12.90 1.53 -26.94
CA THR A 62 -13.05 2.71 -26.07
C THR A 62 -13.95 2.44 -24.87
N HIS A 63 -15.04 1.68 -25.07
CA HIS A 63 -15.97 1.35 -24.01
C HIS A 63 -15.34 0.46 -22.92
N ILE A 64 -14.54 -0.53 -23.31
CA ILE A 64 -13.84 -1.44 -22.39
C ILE A 64 -12.71 -0.70 -21.68
N TYR A 65 -11.99 0.15 -22.41
CA TYR A 65 -10.97 1.02 -21.83
C TYR A 65 -11.55 1.94 -20.74
N ASN A 66 -12.71 2.56 -20.98
CA ASN A 66 -13.36 3.42 -19.99
C ASN A 66 -13.78 2.63 -18.74
N ALA A 67 -14.25 1.39 -18.91
CA ALA A 67 -14.58 0.52 -17.79
C ALA A 67 -13.35 0.20 -16.94
N TRP A 68 -12.26 -0.24 -17.59
CA TRP A 68 -10.98 -0.48 -16.92
C TRP A 68 -10.42 0.79 -16.24
N GLN A 69 -10.48 1.94 -16.91
CA GLN A 69 -10.00 3.22 -16.36
C GLN A 69 -10.75 3.62 -15.09
N THR A 70 -12.04 3.33 -15.00
CA THR A 70 -12.84 3.61 -13.80
C THR A 70 -12.32 2.82 -12.59
N ILE A 71 -12.00 1.54 -12.80
CA ILE A 71 -11.44 0.65 -11.78
C ILE A 71 -10.06 1.12 -11.34
N GLU A 72 -9.21 1.55 -12.29
CA GLU A 72 -7.88 2.10 -11.98
C GLU A 72 -7.94 3.39 -11.16
N LEU A 73 -8.90 4.27 -11.44
CA LEU A 73 -9.10 5.49 -10.67
C LEU A 73 -9.51 5.18 -9.22
N GLU A 74 -10.38 4.18 -9.03
CA GLU A 74 -10.76 3.71 -7.70
C GLU A 74 -9.55 3.13 -6.96
N LEU A 75 -8.79 2.24 -7.61
CA LEU A 75 -7.60 1.61 -7.03
C LEU A 75 -6.58 2.66 -6.60
N ARG A 76 -6.30 3.64 -7.46
CA ARG A 76 -5.40 4.76 -7.15
C ARG A 76 -5.87 5.54 -5.92
N THR A 77 -7.16 5.79 -5.81
CA THR A 77 -7.75 6.53 -4.69
C THR A 77 -7.55 5.75 -3.37
N ILE A 78 -7.81 4.44 -3.38
CA ILE A 78 -7.62 3.59 -2.19
C ILE A 78 -6.15 3.53 -1.78
N VAL A 79 -5.23 3.33 -2.74
CA VAL A 79 -3.79 3.31 -2.47
C VAL A 79 -3.31 4.64 -1.90
N GLN A 80 -3.79 5.78 -2.42
CA GLN A 80 -3.45 7.09 -1.87
C GLN A 80 -3.96 7.27 -0.44
N ASN A 81 -5.19 6.86 -0.15
CA ASN A 81 -5.77 6.96 1.18
C ASN A 81 -5.02 6.08 2.20
N THR A 82 -4.67 4.85 1.80
CA THR A 82 -3.91 3.93 2.67
C THR A 82 -2.49 4.43 2.94
N MET A 83 -1.81 5.02 1.96
CA MET A 83 -0.52 5.68 2.16
C MET A 83 -0.62 6.85 3.16
N GLN A 84 -1.64 7.69 3.04
CA GLN A 84 -1.87 8.80 3.97
C GLN A 84 -2.14 8.30 5.40
N GLU A 85 -2.94 7.24 5.55
CA GLU A 85 -3.21 6.63 6.85
C GLU A 85 -1.93 6.03 7.47
N LEU A 86 -1.10 5.36 6.65
CA LEU A 86 0.19 4.83 7.09
C LEU A 86 1.11 5.95 7.58
N ASP A 87 1.19 7.07 6.86
CA ASP A 87 1.97 8.23 7.27
C ASP A 87 1.51 8.81 8.62
N LEU A 88 0.19 8.86 8.85
CA LEU A 88 -0.37 9.27 10.14
C LEU A 88 0.02 8.30 11.26
N LYS A 89 -0.07 6.99 11.02
CA LYS A 89 0.35 5.96 11.99
C LYS A 89 1.84 6.03 12.31
N VAL A 90 2.68 6.24 11.30
CA VAL A 90 4.13 6.43 11.47
C VAL A 90 4.44 7.67 12.32
N LYS A 91 3.76 8.79 12.05
CA LYS A 91 3.90 10.01 12.86
C LYS A 91 3.44 9.78 14.31
N ALA A 92 2.31 9.10 14.51
CA ALA A 92 1.82 8.75 15.83
C ALA A 92 2.82 7.87 16.60
N ALA A 93 3.39 6.85 15.96
CA ALA A 93 4.41 5.99 16.56
C ALA A 93 5.68 6.76 16.96
N LYS A 94 6.16 7.67 16.10
CA LYS A 94 7.29 8.55 16.41
C LYS A 94 7.00 9.47 17.60
N ASN A 95 5.81 10.06 17.66
CA ASN A 95 5.40 10.90 18.78
C ASN A 95 5.34 10.11 20.08
N LEU A 96 4.76 8.90 20.04
CA LEU A 96 4.69 8.01 21.19
C LEU A 96 6.09 7.63 21.69
N HIS A 97 7.02 7.33 20.78
CA HIS A 97 8.41 7.05 21.12
C HIS A 97 9.09 8.22 21.83
N SER A 98 8.98 9.44 21.28
CA SER A 98 9.52 10.66 21.89
C SER A 98 8.91 10.93 23.28
N GLN A 99 7.61 10.65 23.46
CA GLN A 99 6.94 10.79 24.74
C GLN A 99 7.41 9.73 25.75
N ALA A 100 7.58 8.49 25.33
CA ALA A 100 8.14 7.42 26.15
C ALA A 100 9.58 7.74 26.59
N GLN A 101 10.41 8.26 25.69
CA GLN A 101 11.78 8.68 26.01
C GLN A 101 11.79 9.87 26.99
N THR A 102 10.91 10.86 26.77
CA THR A 102 10.76 12.01 27.69
C THR A 102 10.34 11.54 29.08
N ASN A 103 9.39 10.60 29.15
CA ASN A 103 8.93 10.03 30.41
C ASN A 103 10.05 9.22 31.09
N SER A 104 10.80 8.41 30.34
CA SER A 104 11.96 7.68 30.84
C SER A 104 12.99 8.63 31.46
N ASN A 105 13.34 9.70 30.75
CA ASN A 105 14.29 10.70 31.25
C ASN A 105 13.80 11.39 32.54
N LYS A 106 12.48 11.63 32.66
CA LYS A 106 11.89 12.13 33.91
C LYS A 106 12.02 11.11 35.04
N TYR A 107 11.72 9.84 34.80
CA TYR A 107 11.92 8.77 35.79
C TYR A 107 13.38 8.67 36.24
N ASP A 108 14.34 8.72 35.31
CA ASP A 108 15.77 8.70 35.62
C ASP A 108 16.20 9.92 36.46
N SER A 109 15.65 11.10 36.14
CA SER A 109 15.88 12.31 36.93
C SER A 109 15.31 12.20 38.34
N TYR A 110 14.10 11.66 38.50
CA TYR A 110 13.50 11.43 39.83
C TYR A 110 14.32 10.44 40.64
N LEU A 111 14.77 9.33 40.04
CA LEU A 111 15.62 8.35 40.71
C LEU A 111 16.93 8.96 41.22
N LYS A 112 17.58 9.83 40.43
CA LYS A 112 18.80 10.54 40.84
C LYS A 112 18.59 11.57 41.94
N GLN A 113 17.41 12.19 42.00
CA GLN A 113 17.07 13.19 43.02
C GLN A 113 16.52 12.57 44.32
N MET A 114 16.10 11.30 44.30
CA MET A 114 15.66 10.62 45.52
C MET A 114 16.83 10.31 46.46
N PRO A 115 16.68 10.50 47.78
CA PRO A 115 17.75 10.30 48.75
C PRO A 115 18.29 8.85 48.80
N TYR A 116 17.52 7.88 48.29
CA TYR A 116 17.93 6.48 48.19
C TYR A 116 18.51 6.07 46.82
N GLY A 117 18.49 6.94 45.80
CA GLY A 117 19.09 6.66 44.48
C GLY A 117 20.60 6.44 44.55
N ALA A 118 21.27 7.16 45.46
CA ALA A 118 22.69 7.00 45.77
C ALA A 118 23.04 5.64 46.44
N PHE A 119 22.05 4.88 46.92
CA PHE A 119 22.27 3.55 47.49
C PHE A 119 22.19 2.42 46.44
N LEU A 120 21.48 2.63 45.33
CA LEU A 120 21.37 1.64 44.26
C LEU A 120 22.61 1.64 43.34
N ASP A 121 23.24 2.79 43.14
CA ASP A 121 24.41 2.94 42.26
C ASP A 121 25.73 2.43 42.88
N LYS A 122 25.73 2.10 44.19
CA LYS A 122 26.90 1.57 44.91
C LYS A 122 27.05 0.03 44.82
N LYS A 123 26.22 -0.65 44.02
CA LYS A 123 26.26 -2.12 43.85
C LYS A 123 26.69 -2.57 42.43
N ARG A 124 27.54 -1.79 41.76
CA ARG A 124 28.30 -2.26 40.59
C ARG A 124 29.79 -2.18 40.85
#